data_AF-J0X3Y2-F1
#
_entry.id   AF-J0X3Y2-F1
#
_cell.length_a   1.000
_cell.length_b   1.000
_cell.length_c   1.000
_cell.angle_alpha   90.00
_cell.angle_beta   90.00
_cell.angle_gamma   90.00
#
_symmetry.space_group_name_H-M   'P 1'
#
loop_
_entity.id
_entity.type
_entity.pdbx_description
1 polymer ?
#
loop_
_entity_poly.entity_id
_entity_poly.type
_entity_poly.pdbx_seq_one_letter_code
_entity_poly.pdbx_strand_id
1 'polypeptide(L)'
;PIVAATAGLSARDAVLGDEGARDRLAAIGYAAPAAALSHIGALTKGTSRRATIQRHLLPVLISWLADGADPDMGLLNFRALSEQIGDSHWYLALLRDSGAAASRLMSMLPNSRWIAEALSTRPEAVAWLDDDAELEARPRGALVKETLALVERHPGAEEAADRVRAVRSRELTRAAAAQLVGGVDPASSAVSDATDAALLGALRIAERDEEERWGRARAHVLLVAMGRYGGRESSFASDADVVAVHRAAPGASEEEAAASALAVVGRVRELLGAPGPQMGVSVDLGLRPEGRNGPMSRSLGAYADYFCSWSSPWERQALLRARPIGSGSLADAYLEVIDPVRYGPAPDGAALREIRLLKARMEAERLPRGADPALHVKLGPGGLADVEWTIQLLQLCHARDCAALRATGTRAAIGAAHDTGLLSDEDADTLLGAWELASRIRAGNALASGRMTGDKLDILGRDARDLAPLARILGYPSGGEGALEERWRQSARRARAVMEHVFWESDS
;
A
#
# COMPACT_ATOMS: atom_id res chain seq x y z
N PRO A 1 -14.11 -27.03 28.57
CA PRO A 1 -14.40 -26.33 29.85
C PRO A 1 -14.88 -24.88 29.69
N ILE A 2 -14.20 -24.03 28.88
CA ILE A 2 -14.61 -22.63 28.63
C ILE A 2 -15.96 -22.56 27.90
N VAL A 3 -16.14 -23.33 26.82
CA VAL A 3 -17.42 -23.40 26.08
C VAL A 3 -18.53 -24.12 26.86
N ALA A 4 -18.17 -24.95 27.85
CA ALA A 4 -19.15 -25.62 28.71
C ALA A 4 -19.71 -24.68 29.79
N ALA A 5 -18.93 -23.70 30.25
CA ALA A 5 -19.39 -22.67 31.20
C ALA A 5 -20.52 -21.80 30.59
N THR A 6 -20.48 -21.57 29.27
CA THR A 6 -21.49 -20.78 28.55
C THR A 6 -22.73 -21.58 28.12
N ALA A 7 -22.78 -22.89 28.41
CA ALA A 7 -23.83 -23.80 27.95
C ALA A 7 -24.68 -24.34 29.12
N GLY A 8 -25.81 -23.68 29.40
CA GLY A 8 -26.97 -24.28 30.07
C GLY A 8 -26.76 -24.88 31.47
N LEU A 9 -25.99 -24.21 32.34
CA LEU A 9 -25.76 -24.62 33.73
C LEU A 9 -26.79 -24.02 34.71
N SER A 10 -26.93 -24.61 35.89
CA SER A 10 -27.69 -24.02 37.01
C SER A 10 -27.10 -22.65 37.40
N ALA A 11 -27.87 -21.73 37.99
CA ALA A 11 -27.39 -20.36 38.23
C ALA A 11 -26.13 -20.27 39.12
N ARG A 12 -25.90 -21.22 40.03
CA ARG A 12 -24.67 -21.27 40.85
C ARG A 12 -23.50 -21.93 40.13
N ASP A 13 -23.75 -23.00 39.36
CA ASP A 13 -22.71 -23.68 38.58
C ASP A 13 -22.25 -22.84 37.38
N ALA A 14 -23.15 -22.03 36.82
CA ALA A 14 -22.86 -21.04 35.80
C ALA A 14 -21.90 -19.96 36.32
N VAL A 15 -22.12 -19.44 37.54
CA VAL A 15 -21.26 -18.39 38.14
C VAL A 15 -19.86 -18.92 38.45
N LEU A 16 -19.74 -20.11 39.05
CA LEU A 16 -18.45 -20.75 39.33
C LEU A 16 -17.73 -21.21 38.04
N GLY A 17 -18.50 -21.66 37.05
CA GLY A 17 -18.00 -21.99 35.72
C GLY A 17 -17.48 -20.77 34.97
N ASP A 18 -18.17 -19.64 35.09
CA ASP A 18 -17.81 -18.35 34.48
C ASP A 18 -16.54 -17.76 35.08
N GLU A 19 -16.39 -17.77 36.41
CA GLU A 19 -15.17 -17.27 37.08
C GLU A 19 -13.95 -18.08 36.63
N GLY A 20 -14.02 -19.41 36.70
CA GLY A 20 -12.93 -20.26 36.22
C GLY A 20 -12.70 -20.18 34.70
N ALA A 21 -13.70 -19.79 33.91
CA ALA A 21 -13.54 -19.54 32.48
C ALA A 21 -12.84 -18.20 32.19
N ARG A 22 -13.11 -17.17 32.99
CA ARG A 22 -12.38 -15.89 32.93
C ARG A 22 -10.91 -16.07 33.28
N ASP A 23 -10.61 -16.83 34.33
CA ASP A 23 -9.22 -17.10 34.73
C ASP A 23 -8.44 -17.82 33.62
N ARG A 24 -9.06 -18.80 32.96
CA ARG A 24 -8.43 -19.50 31.84
C ARG A 24 -8.18 -18.59 30.63
N LEU A 25 -9.12 -17.69 30.32
CA LEU A 25 -8.94 -16.71 29.24
C LEU A 25 -7.84 -15.70 29.57
N ALA A 26 -7.80 -15.21 30.81
CA ALA A 26 -6.72 -14.35 31.28
C ALA A 26 -5.36 -15.04 31.21
N ALA A 27 -5.29 -16.32 31.61
CA ALA A 27 -4.06 -17.11 31.62
C ALA A 27 -3.48 -17.33 30.21
N ILE A 28 -4.30 -17.29 29.15
CA ILE A 28 -3.86 -17.41 27.76
C ILE A 28 -3.76 -16.05 27.05
N GLY A 29 -3.90 -14.92 27.75
CA GLY A 29 -3.58 -13.59 27.20
C GLY A 29 -4.76 -12.71 26.81
N TYR A 30 -6.01 -13.07 27.11
CA TYR A 30 -7.14 -12.16 26.96
C TYR A 30 -7.12 -11.10 28.06
N ALA A 31 -7.04 -9.83 27.67
CA ALA A 31 -7.04 -8.68 28.58
C ALA A 31 -8.45 -8.34 29.09
N ALA A 32 -9.50 -8.70 28.35
CA ALA A 32 -10.89 -8.51 28.77
C ALA A 32 -11.69 -9.84 28.82
N PRO A 33 -11.37 -10.79 29.73
CA PRO A 33 -11.98 -12.11 29.78
C PRO A 33 -13.51 -12.12 29.86
N ALA A 34 -14.11 -11.14 30.55
CA ALA A 34 -15.57 -11.02 30.64
C ALA A 34 -16.21 -10.66 29.30
N ALA A 35 -15.59 -9.75 28.53
CA ALA A 35 -16.05 -9.41 27.18
C ALA A 35 -15.86 -10.59 26.22
N ALA A 36 -14.71 -11.28 26.31
CA ALA A 36 -14.43 -12.49 25.55
C ALA A 36 -15.50 -13.58 25.80
N LEU A 37 -15.88 -13.84 27.06
CA LEU A 37 -16.97 -14.78 27.37
C LEU A 37 -18.31 -14.35 26.77
N SER A 38 -18.61 -13.05 26.76
CA SER A 38 -19.83 -12.53 26.11
C SER A 38 -19.83 -12.83 24.61
N HIS A 39 -18.69 -12.64 23.92
CA HIS A 39 -18.56 -12.98 22.50
C HIS A 39 -18.66 -14.50 22.23
N ILE A 40 -18.02 -15.32 23.06
CA ILE A 40 -18.12 -16.79 22.98
C ILE A 40 -19.57 -17.23 23.20
N GLY A 41 -20.25 -16.65 24.19
CA GLY A 41 -21.67 -16.89 24.46
C GLY A 41 -22.54 -16.54 23.26
N ALA A 42 -22.33 -15.37 22.63
CA ALA A 42 -23.08 -14.95 21.46
C ALA A 42 -22.96 -15.93 20.27
N LEU A 43 -21.76 -16.50 20.06
CA LEU A 43 -21.50 -17.48 19.01
C LEU A 43 -22.08 -18.87 19.33
N THR A 44 -22.13 -19.25 20.60
CA THR A 44 -22.49 -20.62 21.02
C THR A 44 -23.93 -20.79 21.49
N LYS A 45 -24.67 -19.69 21.67
CA LYS A 45 -26.04 -19.68 22.18
C LYS A 45 -27.03 -20.30 21.19
N GLY A 46 -27.97 -21.08 21.74
CA GLY A 46 -29.05 -21.71 21.00
C GLY A 46 -28.71 -23.09 20.43
N THR A 47 -29.67 -23.67 19.71
CA THR A 47 -29.64 -25.05 19.21
C THR A 47 -29.37 -25.13 17.69
N SER A 48 -29.03 -24.01 17.05
CA SER A 48 -28.76 -24.01 15.61
C SER A 48 -27.55 -24.89 15.26
N ARG A 49 -27.52 -25.39 14.01
CA ARG A 49 -26.36 -26.13 13.49
C ARG A 49 -25.09 -25.31 13.58
N ARG A 50 -25.18 -24.01 13.27
CA ARG A 50 -24.12 -23.02 13.43
C ARG A 50 -23.57 -22.96 14.86
N ALA A 51 -24.45 -22.77 15.85
CA ALA A 51 -24.04 -22.73 17.27
C ALA A 51 -23.36 -24.04 17.69
N THR A 52 -23.83 -25.17 17.16
CA THR A 52 -23.24 -26.47 17.44
C THR A 52 -21.83 -26.62 16.84
N ILE A 53 -21.63 -26.25 15.58
CA ILE A 53 -20.30 -26.26 14.96
C ILE A 53 -19.36 -25.31 15.70
N GLN A 54 -19.81 -24.09 16.03
CA GLN A 54 -19.00 -23.12 16.77
C GLN A 54 -18.62 -23.63 18.16
N ARG A 55 -19.49 -24.35 18.88
CA ARG A 55 -19.13 -25.00 20.16
C ARG A 55 -17.97 -25.99 20.03
N HIS A 56 -17.84 -26.67 18.89
CA HIS A 56 -16.74 -27.60 18.63
C HIS A 56 -15.46 -26.91 18.17
N LEU A 57 -15.56 -25.86 17.34
CA LEU A 57 -14.39 -25.16 16.79
C LEU A 57 -13.79 -24.15 17.76
N LEU A 58 -14.61 -23.40 18.50
CA LEU A 58 -14.13 -22.28 19.32
C LEU A 58 -13.00 -22.61 20.31
N PRO A 59 -12.96 -23.78 20.98
CA PRO A 59 -11.86 -24.10 21.89
C PRO A 59 -10.47 -24.01 21.26
N VAL A 60 -10.31 -24.48 20.01
CA VAL A 60 -9.02 -24.38 19.30
C VAL A 60 -8.79 -22.99 18.73
N LEU A 61 -9.84 -22.36 18.18
CA LEU A 61 -9.73 -21.02 17.59
C LEU A 61 -9.32 -19.96 18.63
N ILE A 62 -9.87 -20.03 19.85
CA ILE A 62 -9.51 -19.14 20.96
C ILE A 62 -8.03 -19.29 21.32
N SER A 63 -7.49 -20.51 21.28
CA SER A 63 -6.07 -20.75 21.53
C SER A 63 -5.19 -20.12 20.44
N TRP A 64 -5.59 -20.17 19.18
CA TRP A 64 -4.83 -19.53 18.10
C TRP A 64 -4.93 -18.00 18.11
N LEU A 65 -6.09 -17.46 18.48
CA LEU A 65 -6.26 -16.01 18.66
C LEU A 65 -5.36 -15.48 19.79
N ALA A 66 -5.19 -16.28 20.85
CA ALA A 66 -4.31 -15.98 21.98
C ALA A 66 -2.82 -15.82 21.60
N ASP A 67 -2.37 -16.40 20.49
CA ASP A 67 -0.98 -16.26 20.03
C ASP A 67 -0.69 -14.90 19.37
N GLY A 68 -1.74 -14.15 19.01
CA GLY A 68 -1.66 -12.82 18.40
C GLY A 68 -1.41 -11.68 19.40
N ALA A 69 -1.27 -10.47 18.88
CA ALA A 69 -1.00 -9.28 19.69
C ALA A 69 -2.21 -8.77 20.48
N ASP A 70 -3.42 -8.94 19.95
CA ASP A 70 -4.68 -8.52 20.59
C ASP A 70 -5.76 -9.62 20.44
N PRO A 71 -5.77 -10.63 21.33
CA PRO A 71 -6.72 -11.74 21.27
C PRO A 71 -8.18 -11.30 21.42
N ASP A 72 -8.44 -10.26 22.23
CA ASP A 72 -9.78 -9.71 22.43
C ASP A 72 -10.32 -9.11 21.12
N MET A 73 -9.51 -8.31 20.43
CA MET A 73 -9.84 -7.75 19.11
C MET A 73 -10.02 -8.84 18.06
N GLY A 74 -9.15 -9.85 18.06
CA GLY A 74 -9.28 -11.00 17.16
C GLY A 74 -10.59 -11.77 17.35
N LEU A 75 -11.00 -12.01 18.60
CA LEU A 75 -12.26 -12.68 18.91
C LEU A 75 -13.49 -11.84 18.54
N LEU A 76 -13.44 -10.53 18.79
CA LEU A 76 -14.49 -9.59 18.38
C LEU A 76 -14.67 -9.61 16.86
N ASN A 77 -13.58 -9.53 16.09
CA ASN A 77 -13.62 -9.54 14.64
C ASN A 77 -14.10 -10.88 14.09
N PHE A 78 -13.67 -12.00 14.69
CA PHE A 78 -14.16 -13.33 14.31
C PHE A 78 -15.68 -13.44 14.51
N ARG A 79 -16.18 -12.90 15.63
CA ARG A 79 -17.62 -12.85 15.89
C ARG A 79 -18.34 -12.00 14.83
N ALA A 80 -17.88 -10.78 14.59
CA ALA A 80 -18.49 -9.87 13.63
C ALA A 80 -18.55 -10.50 12.22
N LEU A 81 -17.45 -11.09 11.76
CA LEU A 81 -17.39 -11.80 10.48
C LEU A 81 -18.36 -12.98 10.44
N SER A 82 -18.42 -13.78 11.52
CA SER A 82 -19.36 -14.90 11.62
C SER A 82 -20.82 -14.43 11.58
N GLU A 83 -21.17 -13.35 12.29
CA GLU A 83 -22.51 -12.75 12.26
C GLU A 83 -22.85 -12.23 10.86
N GLN A 84 -21.91 -11.56 10.20
CA GLN A 84 -22.12 -11.02 8.86
C GLN A 84 -22.31 -12.09 7.78
N ILE A 85 -21.54 -13.18 7.83
CA ILE A 85 -21.70 -14.32 6.91
C ILE A 85 -23.02 -15.06 7.16
N GLY A 86 -23.58 -14.93 8.36
CA GLY A 86 -24.88 -15.48 8.73
C GLY A 86 -24.90 -17.01 8.73
N ASP A 87 -25.94 -17.58 8.11
CA ASP A 87 -26.18 -19.03 8.07
C ASP A 87 -25.52 -19.72 6.86
N SER A 88 -24.64 -19.03 6.15
CA SER A 88 -23.96 -19.58 4.98
C SER A 88 -23.17 -20.84 5.35
N HIS A 89 -23.56 -21.98 4.75
CA HIS A 89 -23.02 -23.28 5.14
C HIS A 89 -21.51 -23.41 4.86
N TRP A 90 -21.03 -22.75 3.80
CA TRP A 90 -19.66 -22.86 3.31
C TRP A 90 -18.62 -22.38 4.33
N TYR A 91 -18.90 -21.32 5.10
CA TYR A 91 -17.88 -20.69 5.96
C TYR A 91 -17.51 -21.54 7.16
N LEU A 92 -18.51 -22.02 7.91
CA LEU A 92 -18.23 -22.91 9.04
C LEU A 92 -17.81 -24.32 8.60
N ALA A 93 -18.21 -24.76 7.40
CA ALA A 93 -17.67 -25.96 6.80
C ALA A 93 -16.19 -25.78 6.46
N LEU A 94 -15.81 -24.69 5.81
CA LEU A 94 -14.42 -24.34 5.50
C LEU A 94 -13.56 -24.31 6.77
N LEU A 95 -13.98 -23.61 7.81
CA LEU A 95 -13.20 -23.54 9.06
C LEU A 95 -13.09 -24.87 9.79
N ARG A 96 -14.03 -25.79 9.57
CA ARG A 96 -14.00 -27.14 10.15
C ARG A 96 -13.12 -28.08 9.34
N ASP A 97 -13.20 -27.98 8.01
CA ASP A 97 -12.63 -28.96 7.08
C ASP A 97 -11.22 -28.54 6.64
N SER A 98 -10.90 -27.25 6.70
CA SER A 98 -9.56 -26.69 6.45
C SER A 98 -8.95 -26.10 7.71
N GLY A 99 -8.00 -26.85 8.29
CA GLY A 99 -7.16 -26.35 9.38
C GLY A 99 -6.29 -25.17 8.94
N ALA A 100 -5.86 -25.12 7.67
CA ALA A 100 -5.04 -24.04 7.13
C ALA A 100 -5.82 -22.72 7.09
N ALA A 101 -7.02 -22.71 6.50
CA ALA A 101 -7.85 -21.51 6.42
C ALA A 101 -8.21 -21.00 7.83
N ALA A 102 -8.59 -21.92 8.73
CA ALA A 102 -8.93 -21.56 10.10
C ALA A 102 -7.73 -20.99 10.88
N SER A 103 -6.57 -21.65 10.82
CA SER A 103 -5.35 -21.18 11.49
C SER A 103 -4.92 -19.82 10.95
N ARG A 104 -4.86 -19.65 9.63
CA ARG A 104 -4.49 -18.39 8.98
C ARG A 104 -5.42 -17.25 9.38
N LEU A 105 -6.74 -17.48 9.35
CA LEU A 105 -7.70 -16.48 9.80
C LEU A 105 -7.46 -16.09 11.26
N MET A 106 -7.28 -17.07 12.16
CA MET A 106 -7.06 -16.79 13.58
C MET A 106 -5.70 -16.13 13.86
N SER A 107 -4.69 -16.32 13.01
CA SER A 107 -3.41 -15.61 13.12
C SER A 107 -3.51 -14.16 12.62
N MET A 108 -4.38 -13.85 11.66
CA MET A 108 -4.49 -12.50 11.10
C MET A 108 -5.36 -11.56 11.93
N LEU A 109 -6.53 -12.02 12.38
CA LEU A 109 -7.53 -11.19 13.07
C LEU A 109 -7.03 -10.48 14.34
N PRO A 110 -6.19 -11.08 15.21
CA PRO A 110 -5.68 -10.40 16.40
C PRO A 110 -4.52 -9.44 16.11
N ASN A 111 -4.01 -9.42 14.87
CA ASN A 111 -2.85 -8.63 14.49
C ASN A 111 -3.18 -7.49 13.51
N SER A 112 -4.25 -7.61 12.72
CA SER A 112 -4.58 -6.65 11.66
C SER A 112 -6.02 -6.18 11.74
N ARG A 113 -6.22 -4.89 12.05
CA ARG A 113 -7.53 -4.24 11.91
C ARG A 113 -7.92 -4.06 10.45
N TRP A 114 -6.93 -3.78 9.61
CA TRP A 114 -7.14 -3.58 8.17
C TRP A 114 -7.80 -4.80 7.51
N ILE A 115 -7.29 -6.01 7.77
CA ILE A 115 -7.86 -7.22 7.17
C ILE A 115 -9.22 -7.55 7.75
N ALA A 116 -9.46 -7.27 9.03
CA ALA A 116 -10.77 -7.50 9.65
C ALA A 116 -11.86 -6.63 8.99
N GLU A 117 -11.57 -5.36 8.75
CA GLU A 117 -12.47 -4.46 7.99
C GLU A 117 -12.65 -4.94 6.55
N ALA A 118 -11.57 -5.31 5.87
CA ALA A 118 -11.63 -5.78 4.48
C ALA A 118 -12.44 -7.09 4.32
N LEU A 119 -12.26 -8.05 5.23
CA LEU A 119 -13.03 -9.30 5.26
C LEU A 119 -14.48 -9.07 5.65
N SER A 120 -14.77 -8.07 6.47
CA SER A 120 -16.16 -7.68 6.74
C SER A 120 -16.81 -7.18 5.45
N THR A 121 -16.18 -6.30 4.68
CA THR A 121 -16.76 -5.88 3.39
C THR A 121 -16.82 -7.01 2.35
N ARG A 122 -15.93 -8.00 2.46
CA ARG A 122 -15.82 -9.09 1.47
C ARG A 122 -15.58 -10.47 2.08
N PRO A 123 -16.60 -11.07 2.71
CA PRO A 123 -16.43 -12.28 3.51
C PRO A 123 -16.01 -13.52 2.72
N GLU A 124 -16.35 -13.60 1.43
CA GLU A 124 -15.94 -14.70 0.55
C GLU A 124 -14.41 -14.81 0.39
N ALA A 125 -13.67 -13.75 0.71
CA ALA A 125 -12.21 -13.74 0.71
C ALA A 125 -11.59 -14.73 1.71
N VAL A 126 -12.34 -15.14 2.75
CA VAL A 126 -11.86 -16.16 3.70
C VAL A 126 -11.56 -17.48 2.98
N ALA A 127 -12.29 -17.80 1.91
CA ALA A 127 -12.06 -19.02 1.14
C ALA A 127 -10.65 -19.07 0.50
N TRP A 128 -10.03 -17.92 0.25
CA TRP A 128 -8.68 -17.85 -0.31
C TRP A 128 -7.60 -18.30 0.66
N LEU A 129 -7.89 -18.34 1.97
CA LEU A 129 -6.90 -18.73 2.96
C LEU A 129 -6.60 -20.23 2.94
N ASP A 130 -7.41 -21.01 2.22
CA ASP A 130 -7.24 -22.46 2.09
C ASP A 130 -6.03 -22.84 1.21
N ASP A 131 -5.68 -22.00 0.23
CA ASP A 131 -4.65 -22.30 -0.77
C ASP A 131 -3.79 -21.07 -1.06
N ASP A 132 -2.46 -21.25 -1.10
CA ASP A 132 -1.52 -20.19 -1.45
C ASP A 132 -1.71 -19.69 -2.88
N ALA A 133 -2.14 -20.56 -3.80
CA ALA A 133 -2.44 -20.18 -5.18
C ALA A 133 -3.59 -19.15 -5.25
N GLU A 134 -4.53 -19.18 -4.30
CA GLU A 134 -5.59 -18.18 -4.21
C GLU A 134 -5.09 -16.86 -3.62
N LEU A 135 -3.95 -16.83 -2.93
CA LEU A 135 -3.36 -15.60 -2.41
C LEU A 135 -2.40 -14.92 -3.40
N GLU A 136 -2.07 -15.58 -4.50
CA GLU A 136 -1.18 -15.01 -5.53
C GLU A 136 -1.76 -13.73 -6.15
N ALA A 137 -0.88 -12.73 -6.28
CA ALA A 137 -1.23 -11.48 -6.93
C ALA A 137 -1.59 -11.74 -8.40
N ARG A 138 -2.73 -11.20 -8.84
CA ARG A 138 -3.16 -11.36 -10.23
C ARG A 138 -2.28 -10.51 -11.15
N PRO A 139 -1.88 -11.01 -12.34
CA PRO A 139 -1.07 -10.24 -13.27
C PRO A 139 -1.75 -8.92 -13.66
N ARG A 140 -0.98 -7.83 -13.69
CA ARG A 140 -1.44 -6.49 -14.06
C ARG A 140 -2.31 -6.46 -15.32
N GLY A 141 -1.88 -7.14 -16.39
CA GLY A 141 -2.61 -7.18 -17.66
C GLY A 141 -4.00 -7.83 -17.52
N ALA A 142 -4.15 -8.83 -16.66
CA ALA A 142 -5.44 -9.46 -16.39
C ALA A 142 -6.38 -8.51 -15.63
N LEU A 143 -5.85 -7.77 -14.65
CA LEU A 143 -6.62 -6.77 -13.89
C LEU A 143 -7.12 -5.64 -14.79
N VAL A 144 -6.24 -5.09 -15.64
CA VAL A 144 -6.60 -4.03 -16.60
C VAL A 144 -7.69 -4.53 -17.54
N LYS A 145 -7.54 -5.74 -18.10
CA LYS A 145 -8.52 -6.34 -19.00
C LYS A 145 -9.88 -6.53 -18.32
N GLU A 146 -9.89 -7.05 -17.09
CA GLU A 146 -11.12 -7.23 -16.31
C GLU A 146 -11.82 -5.89 -16.06
N THR A 147 -11.07 -4.89 -15.60
CA THR A 147 -11.56 -3.55 -15.32
C THR A 147 -12.16 -2.90 -16.57
N LEU A 148 -11.48 -2.92 -17.71
CA LEU A 148 -12.00 -2.33 -18.94
C LEU A 148 -13.28 -3.05 -19.43
N ALA A 149 -13.32 -4.39 -19.33
CA ALA A 149 -14.52 -5.16 -19.66
C ALA A 149 -15.69 -4.89 -18.70
N LEU A 150 -15.43 -4.49 -17.45
CA LEU A 150 -16.47 -4.01 -16.54
C LEU A 150 -16.99 -2.64 -16.95
N VAL A 151 -16.10 -1.71 -17.32
CA VAL A 151 -16.48 -0.37 -17.80
C VAL A 151 -17.35 -0.44 -19.05
N GLU A 152 -17.02 -1.31 -20.01
CA GLU A 152 -17.79 -1.50 -21.24
C GLU A 152 -19.21 -2.04 -20.98
N ARG A 153 -19.37 -2.94 -20.00
CA ARG A 153 -20.66 -3.55 -19.66
C ARG A 153 -21.59 -2.63 -18.85
N HIS A 154 -21.07 -1.54 -18.28
CA HIS A 154 -21.83 -0.65 -17.41
C HIS A 154 -21.76 0.79 -17.96
N PRO A 155 -22.82 1.25 -18.67
CA PRO A 155 -22.81 2.59 -19.27
C PRO A 155 -22.91 3.71 -18.23
N GLY A 156 -23.49 3.46 -17.05
CA GLY A 156 -23.48 4.43 -15.96
C GLY A 156 -22.09 4.64 -15.37
N ALA A 157 -21.60 5.88 -15.35
CA ALA A 157 -20.25 6.22 -14.91
C ALA A 157 -19.99 5.85 -13.44
N GLU A 158 -20.94 6.15 -12.56
CA GLU A 158 -20.86 5.88 -11.11
C GLU A 158 -20.86 4.39 -10.84
N GLU A 159 -21.76 3.63 -11.47
CA GLU A 159 -21.83 2.18 -11.32
C GLU A 159 -20.56 1.50 -11.85
N ALA A 160 -20.06 1.95 -13.01
CA ALA A 160 -18.80 1.46 -13.55
C ALA A 160 -17.64 1.75 -12.60
N ALA A 161 -17.55 2.97 -12.06
CA ALA A 161 -16.50 3.36 -11.12
C ALA A 161 -16.56 2.56 -9.82
N ASP A 162 -17.74 2.28 -9.28
CA ASP A 162 -17.92 1.42 -8.10
C ASP A 162 -17.34 0.02 -8.34
N ARG A 163 -17.57 -0.55 -9.54
CA ARG A 163 -17.02 -1.86 -9.93
C ARG A 163 -15.50 -1.80 -10.11
N VAL A 164 -14.97 -0.71 -10.65
CA VAL A 164 -13.53 -0.47 -10.73
C VAL A 164 -12.89 -0.42 -9.34
N ARG A 165 -13.48 0.33 -8.40
CA ARG A 165 -13.02 0.38 -7.00
C ARG A 165 -13.17 -0.97 -6.30
N ALA A 166 -14.18 -1.76 -6.66
CA ALA A 166 -14.37 -3.11 -6.13
C ALA A 166 -13.26 -4.09 -6.58
N VAL A 167 -12.84 -4.05 -7.86
CA VAL A 167 -11.68 -4.83 -8.34
C VAL A 167 -10.42 -4.46 -7.57
N ARG A 168 -10.14 -3.16 -7.42
CA ARG A 168 -8.98 -2.71 -6.65
C ARG A 168 -9.06 -3.17 -5.19
N SER A 169 -10.19 -2.95 -4.52
CA SER A 169 -10.37 -3.34 -3.11
C SER A 169 -10.22 -4.85 -2.91
N ARG A 170 -10.72 -5.65 -3.86
CA ARG A 170 -10.55 -7.11 -3.89
C ARG A 170 -9.07 -7.50 -3.92
N GLU A 171 -8.28 -6.90 -4.82
CA GLU A 171 -6.86 -7.24 -4.94
C GLU A 171 -6.01 -6.68 -3.80
N LEU A 172 -6.35 -5.52 -3.23
CA LEU A 172 -5.72 -5.04 -2.00
C LEU A 172 -5.99 -6.02 -0.84
N THR A 173 -7.21 -6.55 -0.74
CA THR A 173 -7.54 -7.56 0.27
C THR A 173 -6.73 -8.84 0.06
N ARG A 174 -6.56 -9.28 -1.19
CA ARG A 174 -5.74 -10.45 -1.54
C ARG A 174 -4.28 -10.22 -1.15
N ALA A 175 -3.72 -9.08 -1.51
CA ALA A 175 -2.34 -8.71 -1.17
C ALA A 175 -2.13 -8.63 0.34
N ALA A 176 -3.07 -8.06 1.09
CA ALA A 176 -2.99 -8.01 2.55
C ALA A 176 -3.04 -9.41 3.18
N ALA A 177 -3.97 -10.27 2.74
CA ALA A 177 -4.05 -11.65 3.20
C ALA A 177 -2.75 -12.42 2.89
N ALA A 178 -2.23 -12.29 1.66
CA ALA A 178 -0.96 -12.89 1.24
C ALA A 178 0.21 -12.43 2.13
N GLN A 179 0.32 -11.12 2.40
CA GLN A 179 1.39 -10.57 3.22
C GLN A 179 1.26 -10.92 4.71
N LEU A 180 0.05 -11.09 5.23
CA LEU A 180 -0.15 -11.52 6.62
C LEU A 180 0.12 -13.02 6.81
N VAL A 181 -0.08 -13.83 5.77
CA VAL A 181 0.18 -15.28 5.79
C VAL A 181 1.65 -15.58 5.48
N GLY A 182 2.19 -15.02 4.40
CA GLY A 182 3.54 -15.29 3.90
C GLY A 182 4.62 -14.32 4.37
N GLY A 183 4.23 -13.26 5.08
CA GLY A 183 5.12 -12.17 5.49
C GLY A 183 5.07 -10.97 4.55
N VAL A 184 5.31 -9.79 5.13
CA VAL A 184 5.27 -8.52 4.38
C VAL A 184 6.42 -8.47 3.38
N ASP A 185 6.08 -8.59 2.10
CA ASP A 185 7.01 -8.50 0.97
C ASP A 185 7.09 -7.06 0.42
N PRO A 186 8.21 -6.34 0.64
CA PRO A 186 8.40 -4.99 0.10
C PRO A 186 8.67 -4.96 -1.42
N ALA A 187 8.90 -6.10 -2.08
CA ALA A 187 9.06 -6.19 -3.53
C ALA A 187 7.72 -6.36 -4.27
N SER A 188 6.63 -6.63 -3.56
CA SER A 188 5.31 -6.85 -4.17
C SER A 188 4.80 -5.59 -4.87
N SER A 189 4.46 -5.72 -6.16
CA SER A 189 3.84 -4.65 -6.95
C SER A 189 2.31 -4.68 -6.94
N ALA A 190 1.68 -5.61 -6.20
CA ALA A 190 0.24 -5.88 -6.27
C ALA A 190 -0.62 -4.63 -6.03
N VAL A 191 -0.23 -3.78 -5.07
CA VAL A 191 -0.94 -2.52 -4.78
C VAL A 191 -0.83 -1.54 -5.95
N SER A 192 0.36 -1.40 -6.53
CA SER A 192 0.58 -0.55 -7.70
C SER A 192 -0.18 -1.08 -8.92
N ASP A 193 -0.20 -2.40 -9.14
CA ASP A 193 -0.89 -3.03 -10.28
C ASP A 193 -2.41 -2.90 -10.20
N ALA A 194 -2.99 -3.11 -9.02
CA ALA A 194 -4.42 -2.88 -8.80
C ALA A 194 -4.79 -1.39 -8.95
N THR A 195 -3.87 -0.49 -8.59
CA THR A 195 -4.07 0.97 -8.75
C THR A 195 -3.94 1.42 -10.21
N ASP A 196 -3.01 0.83 -10.97
CA ASP A 196 -2.88 1.02 -12.42
C ASP A 196 -4.20 0.63 -13.12
N ALA A 197 -4.76 -0.54 -12.79
CA ALA A 197 -6.04 -0.99 -13.34
C ALA A 197 -7.20 -0.05 -12.98
N ALA A 198 -7.25 0.43 -11.74
CA ALA A 198 -8.27 1.38 -11.30
C ALA A 198 -8.20 2.72 -12.05
N LEU A 199 -7.00 3.27 -12.23
CA LEU A 199 -6.80 4.52 -12.95
C LEU A 199 -7.14 4.39 -14.42
N LEU A 200 -6.77 3.28 -15.08
CA LEU A 200 -7.14 3.02 -16.47
C LEU A 200 -8.65 2.86 -16.65
N GLY A 201 -9.32 2.17 -15.72
CA GLY A 201 -10.78 2.06 -15.73
C GLY A 201 -11.48 3.41 -15.56
N ALA A 202 -11.06 4.20 -14.57
CA ALA A 202 -11.61 5.54 -14.34
C ALA A 202 -11.32 6.50 -15.50
N LEU A 203 -10.12 6.42 -16.09
CA LEU A 203 -9.76 7.19 -17.27
C LEU A 203 -10.69 6.88 -18.43
N ARG A 204 -10.95 5.59 -18.70
CA ARG A 204 -11.87 5.19 -19.77
C ARG A 204 -13.31 5.66 -19.55
N ILE A 205 -13.79 5.64 -18.31
CA ILE A 205 -15.11 6.19 -17.95
C ILE A 205 -15.15 7.70 -18.22
N ALA A 206 -14.16 8.44 -17.73
CA ALA A 206 -14.08 9.87 -17.88
C ALA A 206 -13.94 10.33 -19.36
N GLU A 207 -13.17 9.59 -20.16
CA GLU A 207 -13.07 9.81 -21.61
C GLU A 207 -14.41 9.57 -22.31
N ARG A 208 -15.14 8.52 -21.94
CA ARG A 208 -16.49 8.25 -22.49
C ARG A 208 -17.46 9.39 -22.16
N ASP A 209 -17.52 9.83 -20.90
CA ASP A 209 -18.40 10.93 -20.48
C ASP A 209 -18.13 12.21 -21.30
N GLU A 210 -16.85 12.53 -21.52
CA GLU A 210 -16.45 13.72 -22.28
C GLU A 210 -16.66 13.54 -23.80
N GLU A 211 -16.45 12.34 -24.34
CA GLU A 211 -16.78 12.00 -25.74
C GLU A 211 -18.28 12.14 -26.02
N GLU A 212 -19.14 11.64 -25.13
CA GLU A 212 -20.60 11.74 -25.24
C GLU A 212 -21.06 13.20 -25.18
N ARG A 213 -20.46 14.00 -24.28
CA ARG A 213 -20.78 15.43 -24.13
C ARG A 213 -20.55 16.23 -25.40
N TRP A 214 -19.50 15.91 -26.17
CA TRP A 214 -19.10 16.67 -27.35
C TRP A 214 -19.36 15.96 -28.68
N GLY A 215 -19.87 14.72 -28.63
CA GLY A 215 -20.10 13.87 -29.79
C GLY A 215 -18.82 13.37 -30.48
N ARG A 216 -17.64 13.62 -29.90
CA ARG A 216 -16.32 13.18 -30.38
C ARG A 216 -15.27 13.30 -29.28
N ALA A 217 -14.20 12.52 -29.40
CA ALA A 217 -12.99 12.73 -28.62
C ALA A 217 -12.35 14.08 -28.97
N ARG A 218 -11.94 14.83 -27.95
CA ARG A 218 -11.20 16.11 -28.10
C ARG A 218 -9.76 16.05 -27.62
N ALA A 219 -9.45 15.13 -26.71
CA ALA A 219 -8.11 14.90 -26.21
C ALA A 219 -7.85 13.41 -26.03
N HIS A 220 -6.59 13.02 -26.22
CA HIS A 220 -6.04 11.79 -25.67
C HIS A 220 -5.29 12.14 -24.39
N VAL A 221 -5.57 11.44 -23.29
CA VAL A 221 -4.98 11.71 -21.98
C VAL A 221 -4.11 10.53 -21.55
N LEU A 222 -2.93 10.82 -21.05
CA LEU A 222 -2.02 9.88 -20.42
C LEU A 222 -1.83 10.26 -18.96
N LEU A 223 -1.96 9.29 -18.07
CA LEU A 223 -1.53 9.41 -16.68
C LEU A 223 -0.15 8.76 -16.54
N VAL A 224 0.74 9.42 -15.81
CA VAL A 224 2.12 8.96 -15.56
C VAL A 224 2.30 8.86 -14.06
N ALA A 225 2.60 7.66 -13.57
CA ALA A 225 2.88 7.40 -12.16
C ALA A 225 4.22 8.01 -11.75
N MET A 226 4.26 8.61 -10.57
CA MET A 226 5.41 9.33 -10.02
C MET A 226 5.79 8.78 -8.63
N GLY A 227 6.93 9.20 -8.10
CA GLY A 227 7.38 8.83 -6.75
C GLY A 227 7.45 7.32 -6.52
N ARG A 228 6.98 6.86 -5.35
CA ARG A 228 6.95 5.42 -5.02
C ARG A 228 5.98 4.63 -5.89
N TYR A 229 4.88 5.25 -6.33
CA TYR A 229 3.94 4.61 -7.26
C TYR A 229 4.54 4.39 -8.66
N GLY A 230 5.34 5.35 -9.12
CA GLY A 230 6.10 5.27 -10.37
C GLY A 230 7.12 4.13 -10.40
N GLY A 231 7.80 3.89 -9.27
CA GLY A 231 8.71 2.74 -9.11
C GLY A 231 8.03 1.41 -8.75
N ARG A 232 6.69 1.36 -8.71
CA ARG A 232 5.91 0.16 -8.33
C ARG A 232 6.15 -0.32 -6.90
N GLU A 233 6.40 0.62 -5.99
CA GLU A 233 6.76 0.42 -4.58
C GLU A 233 5.69 1.00 -3.63
N SER A 234 4.42 1.02 -4.10
CA SER A 234 3.28 1.46 -3.29
C SER A 234 2.97 0.46 -2.18
N SER A 235 2.61 0.97 -1.01
CA SER A 235 2.03 0.23 0.11
C SER A 235 0.54 0.58 0.27
N PHE A 236 -0.20 -0.16 1.11
CA PHE A 236 -1.67 -0.04 1.27
C PHE A 236 -2.17 1.39 1.47
N ALA A 237 -1.46 2.18 2.28
CA ALA A 237 -1.80 3.57 2.59
C ALA A 237 -1.09 4.61 1.68
N SER A 238 -0.71 4.23 0.46
CA SER A 238 -0.04 5.15 -0.48
C SER A 238 -1.06 5.84 -1.38
N ASP A 239 -0.86 7.14 -1.57
CA ASP A 239 -1.52 7.90 -2.62
C ASP A 239 -1.07 7.41 -4.01
N ALA A 240 -1.89 7.69 -5.02
CA ALA A 240 -1.53 7.54 -6.42
C ALA A 240 -0.97 8.87 -6.94
N ASP A 241 0.33 9.06 -6.72
CA ASP A 241 1.08 10.21 -7.25
C ASP A 241 1.16 10.10 -8.78
N VAL A 242 0.51 11.03 -9.50
CA VAL A 242 0.49 11.03 -10.97
C VAL A 242 0.73 12.44 -11.53
N VAL A 243 1.14 12.50 -12.79
CA VAL A 243 1.00 13.69 -13.64
C VAL A 243 0.18 13.33 -14.86
N ALA A 244 -0.54 14.32 -15.41
CA ALA A 244 -1.34 14.13 -16.62
C ALA A 244 -0.73 14.86 -17.82
N VAL A 245 -0.73 14.17 -18.95
CA VAL A 245 -0.25 14.62 -20.26
C VAL A 245 -1.41 14.48 -21.23
N HIS A 246 -1.56 15.41 -22.16
CA HIS A 246 -2.55 15.26 -23.22
C HIS A 246 -2.02 15.63 -24.60
N ARG A 247 -2.78 15.21 -25.62
CA ARG A 247 -2.62 15.63 -27.01
C ARG A 247 -4.01 15.85 -27.61
N ALA A 248 -4.15 16.86 -28.47
CA ALA A 248 -5.39 17.06 -29.21
C ALA A 248 -5.76 15.82 -30.04
N ALA A 249 -7.03 15.44 -29.97
CA ALA A 249 -7.59 14.43 -30.86
C ALA A 249 -7.79 15.03 -32.27
N PRO A 250 -7.85 14.20 -33.33
CA PRO A 250 -8.10 14.68 -34.68
C PRO A 250 -9.33 15.61 -34.77
N GLY A 251 -9.13 16.81 -35.32
CA GLY A 251 -10.19 17.80 -35.48
C GLY A 251 -10.52 18.63 -34.23
N ALA A 252 -9.78 18.49 -33.13
CA ALA A 252 -9.86 19.38 -31.98
C ALA A 252 -8.77 20.47 -32.02
N SER A 253 -9.06 21.67 -31.50
CA SER A 253 -8.01 22.66 -31.22
C SER A 253 -7.25 22.30 -29.93
N GLU A 254 -6.08 22.90 -29.72
CA GLU A 254 -5.32 22.72 -28.47
C GLU A 254 -6.10 23.21 -27.24
N GLU A 255 -6.89 24.29 -27.39
CA GLU A 255 -7.76 24.80 -26.31
C GLU A 255 -8.90 23.84 -25.98
N GLU A 256 -9.55 23.27 -27.01
CA GLU A 256 -10.57 22.23 -26.82
C GLU A 256 -9.97 21.01 -26.12
N ALA A 257 -8.79 20.58 -26.55
CA ALA A 257 -8.08 19.45 -25.98
C ALA A 257 -7.69 19.69 -24.51
N ALA A 258 -7.15 20.86 -24.19
CA ALA A 258 -6.78 21.22 -22.83
C ALA A 258 -7.99 21.28 -21.89
N ALA A 259 -9.11 21.84 -22.36
CA ALA A 259 -10.35 21.88 -21.59
C ALA A 259 -10.92 20.47 -21.33
N SER A 260 -10.97 19.61 -22.36
CA SER A 260 -11.42 18.22 -22.20
C SER A 260 -10.47 17.39 -21.34
N ALA A 261 -9.14 17.55 -21.48
CA ALA A 261 -8.17 16.87 -20.65
C ALA A 261 -8.31 17.26 -19.16
N LEU A 262 -8.54 18.54 -18.87
CA LEU A 262 -8.82 19.00 -17.51
C LEU A 262 -10.09 18.37 -16.94
N ALA A 263 -11.17 18.31 -17.74
CA ALA A 263 -12.43 17.67 -17.35
C ALA A 263 -12.23 16.18 -17.06
N VAL A 264 -11.54 15.46 -17.95
CA VAL A 264 -11.22 14.03 -17.81
C VAL A 264 -10.42 13.77 -16.54
N VAL A 265 -9.32 14.50 -16.31
CA VAL A 265 -8.48 14.30 -15.11
C VAL A 265 -9.24 14.66 -13.83
N GLY A 266 -10.07 15.71 -13.85
CA GLY A 266 -10.96 16.05 -12.75
C GLY A 266 -11.94 14.92 -12.43
N ARG A 267 -12.55 14.36 -13.47
CA ARG A 267 -13.51 13.26 -13.35
C ARG A 267 -12.87 11.97 -12.84
N VAL A 268 -11.64 11.63 -13.26
CA VAL A 268 -10.89 10.50 -12.69
C VAL A 268 -10.72 10.62 -11.17
N ARG A 269 -10.35 11.82 -10.68
CA ARG A 269 -10.18 12.07 -9.23
C ARG A 269 -11.50 11.93 -8.48
N GLU A 270 -12.58 12.43 -9.06
CA GLU A 270 -13.93 12.32 -8.49
C GLU A 270 -14.37 10.85 -8.39
N LEU A 271 -14.30 10.10 -9.50
CA LEU A 271 -14.74 8.71 -9.57
C LEU A 271 -13.95 7.80 -8.63
N LEU A 272 -12.65 8.03 -8.47
CA LEU A 272 -11.82 7.19 -7.60
C LEU A 272 -11.83 7.64 -6.13
N GLY A 273 -12.03 8.93 -5.88
CA GLY A 273 -12.08 9.52 -4.53
C GLY A 273 -13.48 9.50 -3.90
N ALA A 274 -14.52 9.12 -4.65
CA ALA A 274 -15.89 9.10 -4.16
C ALA A 274 -16.05 8.19 -2.93
N PRO A 275 -16.75 8.66 -1.87
CA PRO A 275 -17.04 7.84 -0.71
C PRO A 275 -17.96 6.68 -1.12
N GLY A 276 -17.73 5.51 -0.53
CA GLY A 276 -18.53 4.33 -0.81
C GLY A 276 -18.08 3.12 -0.02
N PRO A 277 -18.69 1.95 -0.25
CA PRO A 277 -18.35 0.72 0.44
C PRO A 277 -16.96 0.17 0.06
N GLN A 278 -16.42 0.61 -1.07
CA GLN A 278 -15.12 0.20 -1.58
C GLN A 278 -14.02 1.19 -1.16
N MET A 279 -12.79 0.70 -1.06
CA MET A 279 -11.64 1.55 -0.72
C MET A 279 -11.37 2.54 -1.86
N GLY A 280 -11.43 3.83 -1.53
CA GLY A 280 -11.10 4.92 -2.44
C GLY A 280 -9.63 4.92 -2.87
N VAL A 281 -9.33 5.70 -3.91
CA VAL A 281 -7.96 6.03 -4.32
C VAL A 281 -7.79 7.54 -4.23
N SER A 282 -6.85 7.97 -3.41
CA SER A 282 -6.40 9.35 -3.39
C SER A 282 -5.45 9.57 -4.57
N VAL A 283 -5.88 10.35 -5.56
CA VAL A 283 -5.09 10.70 -6.74
C VAL A 283 -4.44 12.06 -6.51
N ASP A 284 -3.13 12.06 -6.32
CA ASP A 284 -2.33 13.26 -6.07
C ASP A 284 -1.62 13.71 -7.35
N LEU A 285 -1.83 14.97 -7.73
CA LEU A 285 -1.19 15.62 -8.87
C LEU A 285 -0.09 16.60 -8.43
N GLY A 286 0.35 16.52 -7.18
CA GLY A 286 1.26 17.49 -6.54
C GLY A 286 2.66 17.54 -7.16
N LEU A 287 3.08 16.48 -7.86
CA LEU A 287 4.40 16.37 -8.50
C LEU A 287 4.44 16.90 -9.95
N ARG A 288 3.36 17.55 -10.42
CA ARG A 288 3.34 18.20 -11.74
C ARG A 288 4.21 19.47 -11.77
N PRO A 289 4.68 19.92 -12.95
CA PRO A 289 5.36 21.21 -13.11
C PRO A 289 4.59 22.36 -12.45
N GLU A 290 5.31 23.22 -11.73
CA GLU A 290 4.76 24.32 -10.91
C GLU A 290 3.87 23.87 -9.73
N GLY A 291 3.86 22.57 -9.41
CA GLY A 291 3.15 21.99 -8.28
C GLY A 291 1.66 22.33 -8.28
N ARG A 292 1.14 22.79 -7.13
CA ARG A 292 -0.28 23.15 -6.98
C ARG A 292 -0.72 24.33 -7.85
N ASN A 293 0.20 25.19 -8.27
CA ASN A 293 -0.08 26.37 -9.09
C ASN A 293 -0.11 26.04 -10.59
N GLY A 294 0.47 24.91 -10.99
CA GLY A 294 0.44 24.44 -12.38
C GLY A 294 -0.90 23.82 -12.77
N PRO A 295 -1.21 23.77 -14.08
CA PRO A 295 -2.42 23.14 -14.60
C PRO A 295 -2.43 21.64 -14.29
N MET A 296 -3.61 21.06 -14.03
CA MET A 296 -3.75 19.63 -13.70
C MET A 296 -3.33 18.69 -14.84
N SER A 297 -3.32 19.19 -16.08
CA SER A 297 -2.83 18.50 -17.28
C SER A 297 -2.10 19.50 -18.18
N ARG A 298 -1.05 19.06 -18.88
CA ARG A 298 -0.34 19.85 -19.89
C ARG A 298 -0.27 19.09 -21.21
N SER A 299 -0.26 19.81 -22.31
CA SER A 299 -0.07 19.18 -23.62
C SER A 299 1.35 18.61 -23.70
N LEU A 300 1.54 17.61 -24.55
CA LEU A 300 2.87 17.04 -24.80
C LEU A 300 3.86 18.11 -25.26
N GLY A 301 3.43 19.02 -26.14
CA GLY A 301 4.24 20.16 -26.60
C GLY A 301 4.63 21.08 -25.44
N ALA A 302 3.69 21.41 -24.56
CA ALA A 302 3.98 22.25 -23.40
C ALA A 302 4.96 21.58 -22.40
N TYR A 303 4.94 20.25 -22.27
CA TYR A 303 5.98 19.54 -21.51
C TYR A 303 7.36 19.64 -22.17
N ALA A 304 7.41 19.47 -23.50
CA ALA A 304 8.66 19.60 -24.25
C ALA A 304 9.25 21.02 -24.12
N ASP A 305 8.42 22.05 -24.30
CA ASP A 305 8.83 23.45 -24.15
C ASP A 305 9.28 23.75 -22.72
N TYR A 306 8.54 23.25 -21.73
CA TYR A 306 8.86 23.42 -20.31
C TYR A 306 10.24 22.85 -20.00
N PHE A 307 10.47 21.56 -20.24
CA PHE A 307 11.74 20.93 -19.88
C PHE A 307 12.92 21.37 -20.76
N CYS A 308 12.67 21.84 -21.99
CA CYS A 308 13.70 22.46 -22.83
C CYS A 308 14.15 23.81 -22.27
N SER A 309 13.21 24.62 -21.79
CA SER A 309 13.47 25.99 -21.33
C SER A 309 13.87 26.07 -19.85
N TRP A 310 13.35 25.16 -19.04
CA TRP A 310 13.45 25.19 -17.58
C TRP A 310 13.31 23.78 -17.00
N SER A 311 14.37 23.28 -16.38
CA SER A 311 14.29 22.10 -15.52
C SER A 311 15.10 22.37 -14.28
N SER A 312 14.42 22.48 -13.13
CA SER A 312 15.13 22.53 -11.86
C SER A 312 15.72 21.15 -11.55
N PRO A 313 16.90 21.06 -10.91
CA PRO A 313 17.53 19.78 -10.57
C PRO A 313 16.62 18.81 -9.82
N TRP A 314 15.69 19.29 -8.98
CA TRP A 314 14.74 18.43 -8.27
C TRP A 314 13.66 17.85 -9.17
N GLU A 315 13.22 18.57 -10.21
CA GLU A 315 12.22 18.07 -11.18
C GLU A 315 12.83 16.94 -12.00
N ARG A 316 14.09 17.11 -12.41
CA ARG A 316 14.86 16.08 -13.08
C ARG A 316 14.99 14.83 -12.20
N GLN A 317 15.24 15.00 -10.91
CA GLN A 317 15.29 13.90 -9.95
C GLN A 317 13.93 13.19 -9.83
N ALA A 318 12.83 13.93 -9.71
CA ALA A 318 11.48 13.37 -9.64
C ALA A 318 11.10 12.58 -10.91
N LEU A 319 11.55 13.03 -12.09
CA LEU A 319 11.32 12.34 -13.37
C LEU A 319 11.99 10.96 -13.46
N LEU A 320 13.01 10.66 -12.66
CA LEU A 320 13.60 9.31 -12.58
C LEU A 320 12.55 8.25 -12.19
N ARG A 321 11.48 8.68 -11.52
CA ARG A 321 10.37 7.82 -11.10
C ARG A 321 9.21 7.78 -12.09
N ALA A 322 9.22 8.62 -13.13
CA ALA A 322 8.12 8.73 -14.07
C ALA A 322 7.90 7.44 -14.86
N ARG A 323 6.71 6.85 -14.73
CA ARG A 323 6.30 5.62 -15.42
C ARG A 323 4.90 5.79 -16.02
N PRO A 324 4.74 5.77 -17.35
CA PRO A 324 3.42 5.79 -17.99
C PRO A 324 2.49 4.69 -17.46
N ILE A 325 1.24 5.06 -17.14
CA ILE A 325 0.19 4.14 -16.73
C ILE A 325 -0.57 3.74 -18.00
N GLY A 326 -0.13 2.64 -18.62
CA GLY A 326 -0.67 2.16 -19.90
C GLY A 326 0.41 2.15 -20.98
N SER A 327 -0.02 2.06 -22.23
CA SER A 327 0.86 1.99 -23.41
C SER A 327 0.20 2.70 -24.59
N GLY A 328 0.99 3.13 -25.57
CA GLY A 328 0.51 3.75 -26.81
C GLY A 328 1.34 4.95 -27.21
N SER A 329 1.04 5.53 -28.38
CA SER A 329 1.87 6.56 -28.99
C SER A 329 2.03 7.86 -28.18
N LEU A 330 1.10 8.17 -27.26
CA LEU A 330 1.25 9.29 -26.33
C LEU A 330 2.22 8.96 -25.19
N ALA A 331 2.24 7.71 -24.72
CA ALA A 331 3.21 7.24 -23.71
C ALA A 331 4.62 7.22 -24.28
N ASP A 332 4.79 6.66 -25.48
CA ASP A 332 6.08 6.60 -26.16
C ASP A 332 6.63 8.01 -26.41
N ALA A 333 5.80 8.90 -26.95
CA ALA A 333 6.21 10.28 -27.21
C ALA A 333 6.47 11.08 -25.92
N TYR A 334 5.80 10.77 -24.81
CA TYR A 334 6.11 11.39 -23.53
C TYR A 334 7.48 10.93 -22.99
N LEU A 335 7.81 9.65 -23.13
CA LEU A 335 9.15 9.13 -22.78
C LEU A 335 10.24 9.78 -23.63
N GLU A 336 10.01 9.99 -24.93
CA GLU A 336 10.93 10.73 -25.81
C GLU A 336 11.19 12.17 -25.32
N VAL A 337 10.20 12.80 -24.68
CA VAL A 337 10.34 14.15 -24.09
C VAL A 337 11.14 14.11 -22.78
N ILE A 338 10.87 13.15 -21.89
CA ILE A 338 11.46 13.17 -20.53
C ILE A 338 12.78 12.43 -20.41
N ASP A 339 13.07 11.44 -21.24
CA ASP A 339 14.29 10.62 -21.16
C ASP A 339 15.57 11.47 -21.36
N PRO A 340 15.63 12.39 -22.34
CA PRO A 340 16.77 13.30 -22.47
C PRO A 340 16.97 14.22 -21.26
N VAL A 341 15.89 14.51 -20.52
CA VAL A 341 15.93 15.37 -19.33
C VAL A 341 16.46 14.57 -18.14
N ARG A 342 15.78 13.48 -17.76
CA ARG A 342 16.13 12.69 -16.57
C ARG A 342 17.45 11.92 -16.72
N TYR A 343 17.79 11.49 -17.94
CA TYR A 343 19.04 10.81 -18.27
C TYR A 343 20.01 11.70 -19.08
N GLY A 344 19.89 13.03 -18.93
CA GLY A 344 20.78 14.01 -19.54
C GLY A 344 22.20 14.02 -18.94
N PRO A 345 23.04 15.04 -19.25
CA PRO A 345 24.38 15.18 -18.68
C PRO A 345 24.38 15.16 -17.15
N ALA A 346 25.44 14.69 -16.51
CA ALA A 346 25.56 14.73 -15.05
C ALA A 346 25.33 16.15 -14.51
N PRO A 347 24.71 16.33 -13.33
CA PRO A 347 24.53 17.64 -12.74
C PRO A 347 25.89 18.31 -12.50
N ASP A 348 26.00 19.60 -12.82
CA ASP A 348 27.21 20.36 -12.49
C ASP A 348 27.31 20.63 -10.98
N GLY A 349 28.42 21.21 -10.53
CA GLY A 349 28.62 21.48 -9.10
C GLY A 349 27.57 22.42 -8.48
N ALA A 350 26.91 23.29 -9.26
CA ALA A 350 25.85 24.14 -8.74
C ALA A 350 24.55 23.35 -8.57
N ALA A 351 24.18 22.54 -9.55
CA ALA A 351 23.02 21.65 -9.50
C ALA A 351 23.15 20.59 -8.39
N LEU A 352 24.35 20.00 -8.20
CA LEU A 352 24.62 19.08 -7.10
C LEU A 352 24.41 19.75 -5.73
N ARG A 353 24.91 20.97 -5.55
CA ARG A 353 24.68 21.75 -4.32
C ARG A 353 23.20 22.05 -4.11
N GLU A 354 22.46 22.36 -5.17
CA GLU A 354 21.01 22.61 -5.07
C GLU A 354 20.25 21.36 -4.62
N ILE A 355 20.53 20.20 -5.20
CA ILE A 355 19.94 18.90 -4.79
C ILE A 355 20.25 18.63 -3.32
N ARG A 356 21.51 18.76 -2.92
CA ARG A 356 21.98 18.58 -1.54
C ARG A 356 21.27 19.54 -0.57
N LEU A 357 21.18 20.84 -0.90
CA LEU A 357 20.46 21.82 -0.09
C LEU A 357 18.97 21.50 0.06
N LEU A 358 18.34 21.02 -1.02
CA LEU A 358 16.94 20.61 -0.97
C LEU A 358 16.74 19.39 -0.06
N LYS A 359 17.66 18.43 -0.09
CA LYS A 359 17.64 17.28 0.82
C LYS A 359 17.72 17.72 2.29
N ALA A 360 18.68 18.57 2.63
CA ALA A 360 18.84 19.09 3.98
C ALA A 360 17.60 19.87 4.45
N ARG A 361 17.01 20.69 3.58
CA ARG A 361 15.77 21.42 3.89
C ARG A 361 14.60 20.48 4.13
N MET A 362 14.45 19.46 3.28
CA MET A 362 13.38 18.46 3.41
C MET A 362 13.44 17.74 4.76
N GLU A 363 14.64 17.36 5.21
CA GLU A 363 14.83 16.76 6.55
C GLU A 363 14.43 17.71 7.67
N ALA A 364 14.86 18.98 7.60
CA ALA A 364 14.61 19.96 8.64
C ALA A 364 13.14 20.40 8.74
N GLU A 365 12.43 20.48 7.62
CA GLU A 365 11.10 21.10 7.55
C GLU A 365 9.93 20.12 7.52
N ARG A 366 10.12 18.88 7.03
CA ARG A 366 9.01 17.93 6.79
C ARG A 366 8.81 16.87 7.87
N LEU A 367 9.73 16.73 8.81
CA LEU A 367 9.51 15.85 9.97
C LEU A 367 8.35 16.39 10.82
N PRO A 368 7.34 15.56 11.18
CA PRO A 368 6.25 15.99 12.03
C PRO A 368 6.74 16.54 13.37
N ARG A 369 6.14 17.63 13.85
CA ARG A 369 6.51 18.24 15.13
C ARG A 369 6.37 17.24 16.27
N GLY A 370 7.45 17.05 17.05
CA GLY A 370 7.48 16.14 18.18
C GLY A 370 7.69 14.66 17.83
N ALA A 371 7.80 14.30 16.54
CA ALA A 371 8.24 12.97 16.15
C ALA A 371 9.72 12.77 16.47
N ASP A 372 10.09 11.58 16.95
CA ASP A 372 11.49 11.19 17.08
C ASP A 372 12.05 10.84 15.70
N PRO A 373 13.05 11.60 15.18
CA PRO A 373 13.64 11.32 13.87
C PRO A 373 14.21 9.90 13.76
N ALA A 374 14.73 9.33 14.86
CA ALA A 374 15.32 7.99 14.85
C ALA A 374 14.29 6.86 14.64
N LEU A 375 13.00 7.14 14.86
CA LEU A 375 11.91 6.19 14.66
C LEU A 375 11.08 6.48 13.40
N HIS A 376 11.40 7.56 12.69
CA HIS A 376 10.64 7.97 11.52
C HIS A 376 11.18 7.30 10.25
N VAL A 377 10.58 6.18 9.84
CA VAL A 377 11.11 5.29 8.79
C VAL A 377 11.14 5.88 7.39
N LYS A 378 10.39 6.95 7.13
CA LYS A 378 10.36 7.63 5.82
C LYS A 378 11.36 8.79 5.72
N LEU A 379 11.23 9.80 6.57
CA LEU A 379 12.00 11.06 6.54
C LEU A 379 13.13 11.14 7.58
N GLY A 380 13.20 10.20 8.53
CA GLY A 380 14.28 10.17 9.52
C GLY A 380 15.61 9.75 8.90
N PRO A 381 16.75 10.00 9.59
CA PRO A 381 18.07 9.60 9.12
C PRO A 381 18.14 8.10 8.82
N GLY A 382 18.63 7.73 7.64
CA GLY A 382 18.67 6.35 7.15
C GLY A 382 17.32 5.77 6.72
N GLY A 383 16.28 6.60 6.68
CA GLY A 383 14.93 6.25 6.23
C GLY A 383 14.82 6.08 4.70
N LEU A 384 13.59 5.82 4.24
CA LEU A 384 13.29 5.67 2.80
C LEU A 384 13.82 6.84 1.97
N ALA A 385 13.68 8.07 2.46
CA ALA A 385 14.12 9.25 1.73
C ALA A 385 15.65 9.33 1.60
N ASP A 386 16.44 8.86 2.57
CA ASP A 386 17.90 8.84 2.42
C ASP A 386 18.30 7.85 1.32
N VAL A 387 17.74 6.65 1.35
CA VAL A 387 18.03 5.63 0.33
C VAL A 387 17.60 6.09 -1.07
N GLU A 388 16.38 6.64 -1.19
CA GLU A 388 15.83 7.11 -2.46
C GLU A 388 16.67 8.25 -3.06
N TRP A 389 17.06 9.24 -2.23
CA TRP A 389 17.87 10.35 -2.70
C TRP A 389 19.30 9.94 -3.06
N THR A 390 19.90 9.01 -2.29
CA THR A 390 21.20 8.42 -2.62
C THR A 390 21.19 7.81 -4.01
N ILE A 391 20.24 6.90 -4.26
CA ILE A 391 20.23 6.16 -5.52
C ILE A 391 19.83 7.05 -6.69
N GLN A 392 18.91 7.99 -6.49
CA GLN A 392 18.53 8.95 -7.54
C GLN A 392 19.67 9.88 -7.91
N LEU A 393 20.53 10.29 -6.95
CA LEU A 393 21.73 11.06 -7.27
C LEU A 393 22.67 10.26 -8.18
N LEU A 394 22.93 8.98 -7.85
CA LEU A 394 23.74 8.10 -8.71
C LEU A 394 23.12 7.95 -10.10
N GLN A 395 21.80 7.84 -10.21
CA GLN A 395 21.11 7.82 -11.50
C GLN A 395 21.31 9.13 -12.27
N LEU A 396 21.19 10.29 -11.62
CA LEU A 396 21.41 11.58 -12.28
C LEU A 396 22.83 11.72 -12.82
N CYS A 397 23.83 11.20 -12.10
CA CYS A 397 25.23 11.26 -12.50
C CYS A 397 25.57 10.27 -13.62
N HIS A 398 25.00 9.06 -13.60
CA HIS A 398 25.52 7.95 -14.41
C HIS A 398 24.51 7.32 -15.40
N ALA A 399 23.20 7.56 -15.27
CA ALA A 399 22.20 6.87 -16.10
C ALA A 399 22.23 7.27 -17.59
N ARG A 400 22.91 8.36 -17.93
CA ARG A 400 23.20 8.71 -19.32
C ARG A 400 24.04 7.63 -20.00
N ASP A 401 25.15 7.28 -19.36
CA ASP A 401 26.16 6.36 -19.92
C ASP A 401 25.96 4.91 -19.45
N CYS A 402 25.12 4.69 -18.44
CA CYS A 402 24.75 3.39 -17.92
C CYS A 402 23.24 3.13 -18.01
N ALA A 403 22.82 2.38 -19.03
CA ALA A 403 21.40 2.07 -19.26
C ALA A 403 20.76 1.25 -18.13
N ALA A 404 21.53 0.44 -17.40
CA ALA A 404 21.03 -0.36 -16.26
C ALA A 404 20.47 0.54 -15.14
N LEU A 405 21.00 1.76 -14.97
CA LEU A 405 20.50 2.73 -13.99
C LEU A 405 19.22 3.45 -14.43
N ARG A 406 18.69 3.20 -15.63
CA ARG A 406 17.42 3.79 -16.10
C ARG A 406 16.18 3.08 -15.52
N ALA A 407 16.34 2.38 -14.41
CA ALA A 407 15.26 1.76 -13.66
C ALA A 407 14.43 2.80 -12.88
N THR A 408 13.10 2.67 -12.89
CA THR A 408 12.25 3.57 -12.10
C THR A 408 12.09 3.13 -10.65
N GLY A 409 12.34 1.86 -10.31
CA GLY A 409 12.23 1.31 -8.95
C GLY A 409 13.55 1.41 -8.16
N THR A 410 13.47 1.68 -6.87
CA THR A 410 14.62 1.90 -5.98
C THR A 410 15.46 0.64 -5.85
N ARG A 411 14.81 -0.52 -5.64
CA ARG A 411 15.51 -1.81 -5.52
C ARG A 411 16.33 -2.15 -6.77
N ALA A 412 15.71 -1.99 -7.93
CA ALA A 412 16.35 -2.27 -9.22
C ALA A 412 17.49 -1.28 -9.49
N ALA A 413 17.34 -0.02 -9.12
CA ALA A 413 18.39 0.98 -9.24
C ALA A 413 19.58 0.68 -8.30
N ILE A 414 19.34 0.25 -7.06
CA ILE A 414 20.41 -0.19 -6.13
C ILE A 414 21.18 -1.38 -6.73
N GLY A 415 20.47 -2.40 -7.24
CA GLY A 415 21.10 -3.54 -7.91
C GLY A 415 21.95 -3.11 -9.11
N ALA A 416 21.44 -2.21 -9.95
CA ALA A 416 22.20 -1.68 -11.08
C ALA A 416 23.43 -0.87 -10.66
N ALA A 417 23.35 -0.09 -9.57
CA ALA A 417 24.49 0.66 -9.04
C ALA A 417 25.57 -0.28 -8.46
N HIS A 418 25.16 -1.36 -7.80
CA HIS A 418 26.05 -2.42 -7.36
C HIS A 418 26.74 -3.12 -8.54
N ASP A 419 25.97 -3.62 -9.51
CA ASP A 419 26.48 -4.40 -10.64
C ASP A 419 27.45 -3.61 -11.54
N THR A 420 27.41 -2.27 -11.44
CA THR A 420 28.27 -1.35 -12.20
C THR A 420 29.42 -0.79 -11.37
N GLY A 421 29.57 -1.22 -10.11
CA GLY A 421 30.66 -0.81 -9.22
C GLY A 421 30.52 0.61 -8.67
N LEU A 422 29.35 1.23 -8.76
CA LEU A 422 29.06 2.53 -8.16
C LEU A 422 28.74 2.42 -6.67
N LEU A 423 28.35 1.23 -6.22
CA LEU A 423 28.21 0.87 -4.81
C LEU A 423 29.04 -0.37 -4.53
N SER A 424 29.64 -0.43 -3.34
CA SER A 424 30.23 -1.68 -2.83
C SER A 424 29.14 -2.68 -2.45
N ASP A 425 29.50 -3.96 -2.33
CA ASP A 425 28.60 -5.01 -1.82
C ASP A 425 27.98 -4.62 -0.47
N GLU A 426 28.80 -4.08 0.46
CA GLU A 426 28.33 -3.69 1.81
C GLU A 426 27.35 -2.50 1.75
N ASP A 427 27.62 -1.50 0.91
CA ASP A 427 26.76 -0.32 0.79
C ASP A 427 25.42 -0.67 0.14
N ALA A 428 25.46 -1.49 -0.91
CA ALA A 428 24.26 -1.96 -1.60
C ALA A 428 23.36 -2.78 -0.66
N ASP A 429 23.93 -3.75 0.05
CA ASP A 429 23.21 -4.55 1.04
C ASP A 429 22.64 -3.69 2.18
N THR A 430 23.41 -2.70 2.64
CA THR A 430 22.98 -1.78 3.70
C THR A 430 21.78 -0.93 3.27
N LEU A 431 21.86 -0.31 2.09
CA LEU A 431 20.78 0.51 1.55
C LEU A 431 19.53 -0.32 1.23
N LEU A 432 19.70 -1.50 0.63
CA LEU A 432 18.60 -2.40 0.31
C LEU A 432 17.91 -2.89 1.60
N GLY A 433 18.68 -3.32 2.61
CA GLY A 433 18.13 -3.79 3.88
C GLY A 433 17.36 -2.71 4.65
N ALA A 434 17.83 -1.46 4.62
CA ALA A 434 17.13 -0.32 5.19
C ALA A 434 15.84 0.02 4.44
N TRP A 435 15.90 0.07 3.11
CA TRP A 435 14.73 0.30 2.25
C TRP A 435 13.63 -0.74 2.48
N GLU A 436 14.02 -2.02 2.50
CA GLU A 436 13.12 -3.14 2.74
C GLU A 436 12.48 -3.09 4.12
N LEU A 437 13.29 -2.90 5.17
CA LEU A 437 12.77 -2.86 6.54
C LEU A 437 11.85 -1.66 6.75
N ALA A 438 12.21 -0.48 6.27
CA ALA A 438 11.35 0.70 6.35
C ALA A 438 10.04 0.49 5.57
N SER A 439 10.10 -0.07 4.37
CA SER A 439 8.90 -0.39 3.56
C SER A 439 7.99 -1.39 4.26
N ARG A 440 8.59 -2.44 4.87
CA ARG A 440 7.88 -3.43 5.68
C ARG A 440 7.21 -2.80 6.90
N ILE A 441 7.91 -1.94 7.64
CA ILE A 441 7.34 -1.23 8.80
C ILE A 441 6.15 -0.39 8.39
N ARG A 442 6.23 0.38 7.29
CA ARG A 442 5.10 1.21 6.83
C ARG A 442 3.90 0.36 6.41
N ALA A 443 4.13 -0.73 5.68
CA ALA A 443 3.06 -1.65 5.29
C ALA A 443 2.43 -2.32 6.52
N GLY A 444 3.26 -2.79 7.46
CA GLY A 444 2.82 -3.37 8.71
C GLY A 444 2.03 -2.39 9.58
N ASN A 445 2.42 -1.11 9.64
CA ASN A 445 1.68 -0.06 10.33
C ASN A 445 0.28 0.14 9.74
N ALA A 446 0.17 0.16 8.41
CA ALA A 446 -1.14 0.24 7.73
C ALA A 446 -2.00 -0.99 8.05
N LEU A 447 -1.43 -2.19 7.93
CA LEU A 447 -2.13 -3.46 8.19
C LEU A 447 -2.58 -3.59 9.65
N ALA A 448 -1.70 -3.26 10.61
CA ALA A 448 -1.98 -3.33 12.04
C ALA A 448 -3.11 -2.37 12.43
N SER A 449 -2.97 -1.11 12.02
CA SER A 449 -3.84 -0.03 12.51
C SER A 449 -5.13 0.16 11.74
N GLY A 450 -5.22 -0.34 10.50
CA GLY A 450 -6.32 -0.02 9.57
C GLY A 450 -6.24 1.39 8.99
N ARG A 451 -5.24 2.19 9.36
CA ARG A 451 -5.12 3.57 8.90
C ARG A 451 -4.65 3.62 7.45
N MET A 452 -5.31 4.47 6.68
CA MET A 452 -4.95 4.74 5.27
C MET A 452 -4.28 6.11 5.09
N THR A 453 -4.21 6.92 6.15
CA THR A 453 -3.59 8.25 6.13
C THR A 453 -2.93 8.59 7.49
N GLY A 454 -2.06 9.61 7.48
CA GLY A 454 -1.49 10.24 8.67
C GLY A 454 -0.10 9.77 9.06
N ASP A 455 0.58 10.61 9.85
CA ASP A 455 2.01 10.50 10.15
C ASP A 455 2.41 9.22 10.90
N LYS A 456 1.47 8.62 11.65
CA LYS A 456 1.72 7.37 12.38
C LYS A 456 2.14 6.21 11.47
N LEU A 457 1.79 6.24 10.18
CA LEU A 457 2.21 5.23 9.21
C LEU A 457 3.73 5.22 9.01
N ASP A 458 4.36 6.38 9.16
CA ASP A 458 5.78 6.60 8.92
C ASP A 458 6.63 6.51 10.19
N ILE A 459 6.03 6.16 11.34
CA ILE A 459 6.69 6.13 12.65
C ILE A 459 6.65 4.71 13.21
N LEU A 460 7.79 4.21 13.69
CA LEU A 460 7.86 3.03 14.52
C LEU A 460 7.35 3.38 15.93
N GLY A 461 6.19 2.84 16.30
CA GLY A 461 5.57 3.10 17.60
C GLY A 461 6.46 2.65 18.77
N ARG A 462 6.37 3.35 19.91
CA ARG A 462 7.09 3.00 21.15
C ARG A 462 6.25 2.22 22.15
N ASP A 463 4.94 2.42 22.12
CA ASP A 463 4.04 1.75 23.06
C ASP A 463 3.79 0.32 22.60
N ALA A 464 3.83 -0.62 23.54
CA ALA A 464 3.61 -2.04 23.27
C ALA A 464 2.29 -2.33 22.50
N ARG A 465 1.26 -1.50 22.71
CA ARG A 465 -0.03 -1.62 22.00
C ARG A 465 0.08 -1.38 20.49
N ASP A 466 0.92 -0.45 20.06
CA ASP A 466 1.12 -0.14 18.63
C ASP A 466 2.22 -1.04 18.04
N LEU A 467 3.24 -1.39 18.83
CA LEU A 467 4.41 -2.13 18.37
C LEU A 467 4.20 -3.65 18.31
N ALA A 468 3.42 -4.25 19.21
CA ALA A 468 3.21 -5.70 19.23
C ALA A 468 2.52 -6.23 17.97
N PRO A 469 1.38 -5.65 17.49
CA PRO A 469 0.76 -6.12 16.24
C PRO A 469 1.69 -5.96 15.04
N LEU A 470 2.43 -4.84 14.96
CA LEU A 470 3.43 -4.62 13.92
C LEU A 470 4.51 -5.70 13.97
N ALA A 471 5.09 -5.96 15.15
CA ALA A 471 6.12 -6.98 15.33
C ALA A 471 5.63 -8.36 14.86
N ARG A 472 4.41 -8.76 15.23
CA ARG A 472 3.80 -10.02 14.78
C ARG A 472 3.64 -10.08 13.27
N ILE A 473 3.11 -9.01 12.66
CA ILE A 473 2.96 -8.92 11.19
C ILE A 473 4.31 -9.03 10.47
N LEU A 474 5.38 -8.50 11.08
CA LEU A 474 6.73 -8.58 10.52
C LEU A 474 7.44 -9.91 10.80
N GLY A 475 6.76 -10.86 11.46
CA GLY A 475 7.27 -12.21 11.74
C GLY A 475 8.07 -12.33 13.03
N TYR A 476 8.01 -11.34 13.92
CA TYR A 476 8.65 -11.43 15.23
C TYR A 476 7.75 -12.23 16.21
N PRO A 477 8.35 -13.04 17.09
CA PRO A 477 7.61 -13.75 18.13
C PRO A 477 7.10 -12.78 19.21
N SER A 478 6.32 -13.31 20.16
CA SER A 478 5.90 -12.56 21.36
C SER A 478 7.11 -12.04 22.12
N GLY A 479 7.10 -10.77 22.53
CA GLY A 479 8.26 -10.15 23.18
C GLY A 479 9.37 -9.72 22.21
N GLY A 480 9.18 -9.88 20.90
CA GLY A 480 10.13 -9.50 19.86
C GLY A 480 10.13 -8.00 19.48
N GLU A 481 9.32 -7.19 20.15
CA GLU A 481 9.15 -5.76 19.87
C GLU A 481 10.47 -4.99 19.98
N GLY A 482 11.25 -5.26 21.04
CA GLY A 482 12.57 -4.64 21.23
C GLY A 482 13.58 -5.05 20.17
N ALA A 483 13.49 -6.28 19.65
CA ALA A 483 14.37 -6.76 18.58
C ALA A 483 14.03 -6.08 17.23
N LEU A 484 12.76 -5.79 16.97
CA LEU A 484 12.35 -4.99 15.82
C LEU A 484 12.88 -3.56 15.93
N GLU A 485 12.73 -2.93 17.11
CA GLU A 485 13.24 -1.57 17.32
C GLU A 485 14.76 -1.48 17.15
N GLU A 486 15.53 -2.38 17.78
CA GLU A 486 16.99 -2.36 17.64
C GLU A 486 17.41 -2.63 16.19
N ARG A 487 16.76 -3.58 15.50
CA ARG A 487 17.06 -3.86 14.09
C ARG A 487 16.79 -2.63 13.23
N TRP A 488 15.69 -1.92 13.45
CA TRP A 488 15.40 -0.68 12.74
C TRP A 488 16.48 0.37 13.00
N ARG A 489 16.79 0.65 14.27
CA ARG A 489 17.80 1.65 14.65
C ARG A 489 19.18 1.32 14.08
N GLN A 490 19.59 0.05 14.11
CA GLN A 490 20.85 -0.39 13.53
C GLN A 490 20.87 -0.19 12.01
N SER A 491 19.81 -0.62 11.32
CA SER A 491 19.69 -0.49 9.86
C SER A 491 19.71 0.99 9.43
N ALA A 492 18.93 1.84 10.10
CA ALA A 492 18.88 3.28 9.84
C ALA A 492 20.24 3.95 10.08
N ARG A 493 20.96 3.63 11.17
CA ARG A 493 22.31 4.17 11.42
C ARG A 493 23.29 3.81 10.31
N ARG A 494 23.30 2.56 9.85
CA ARG A 494 24.22 2.09 8.79
C ARG A 494 23.85 2.74 7.45
N ALA A 495 22.57 2.76 7.07
CA ALA A 495 22.13 3.43 5.85
C ALA A 495 22.40 4.94 5.87
N ARG A 496 22.31 5.59 7.05
CA ARG A 496 22.72 6.99 7.17
C ARG A 496 24.21 7.17 6.91
N ALA A 497 25.07 6.30 7.44
CA ALA A 497 26.50 6.38 7.16
C ALA A 497 26.80 6.22 5.66
N VAL A 498 26.09 5.30 4.99
CA VAL A 498 26.19 5.14 3.53
C VAL A 498 25.74 6.41 2.79
N MET A 499 24.59 6.96 3.15
CA MET A 499 24.10 8.23 2.61
C MET A 499 25.11 9.36 2.82
N GLU A 500 25.74 9.49 3.99
CA GLU A 500 26.75 10.53 4.25
C GLU A 500 27.90 10.47 3.23
N HIS A 501 28.52 9.29 3.04
CA HIS A 501 29.64 9.20 2.10
C HIS A 501 29.19 9.25 0.63
N VAL A 502 28.15 8.51 0.23
CA VAL A 502 27.73 8.42 -1.19
C VAL A 502 27.09 9.72 -1.65
N PHE A 503 26.25 10.33 -0.83
CA PHE A 503 25.48 11.49 -1.27
C PHE A 503 26.21 12.81 -1.00
N TRP A 504 26.96 12.96 0.10
CA TRP A 504 27.57 14.23 0.48
C TRP A 504 29.07 14.33 0.18
N GLU A 505 29.81 13.24 0.34
CA GLU A 505 31.28 13.24 0.20
C GLU A 505 31.76 12.85 -1.21
N SER A 506 30.91 12.22 -2.02
CA SER A 506 31.23 11.95 -3.43
C SER A 506 31.43 13.24 -4.21
N ASP A 507 32.69 13.59 -4.44
CA ASP A 507 33.14 14.59 -5.42
C ASP A 507 33.60 13.83 -6.67
N SER A 508 32.66 13.46 -7.54
CA SER A 508 32.98 12.85 -8.83
C SER A 508 32.08 13.38 -9.93
#